data_AF-A0A539D374-F1
#
_entry.id   AF-A0A539D374-F1
#
_cell.length_a   1.000
_cell.length_b   1.000
_cell.length_c   1.000
_cell.angle_alpha   90.00
_cell.angle_beta   90.00
_cell.angle_gamma   90.00
#
_symmetry.space_group_name_H-M   'P 1'
#
loop_
_entity.id
_entity.type
_entity.pdbx_description
1 polymer ?
#
loop_
_entity_poly.entity_id
_entity_poly.type
_entity_poly.pdbx_seq_one_letter_code
_entity_poly.pdbx_strand_id
1 'polypeptide(L)'
;GASVSVNGACLTVVAKGDREFTVDVSPETLTVTSLGKLAVGVPVNLERAMKLNERIGGHLVAGHVDGVGWIREKRQDGNALVVTIEAPPDILRYCVPKGSVTIDGISMTLNTVAAHTFSIAVIPHTAKVTTLGLKKIGDPVNLESDLIGKFVERLLQERGLAPQKPAPTIDRDYLQKRGLI
;
A
#
# COMPACT_ATOMS: atom_id res chain seq x y z
N GLY A 1 -21.07 -7.91 3.93
CA GLY A 1 -20.77 -6.50 3.63
C GLY A 1 -19.88 -5.81 4.65
N ALA A 2 -19.13 -6.51 5.50
CA ALA A 2 -18.11 -5.86 6.35
C ALA A 2 -16.85 -5.60 5.52
N SER A 3 -16.10 -4.55 5.84
CA SER A 3 -14.83 -4.24 5.18
C SER A 3 -13.65 -4.86 5.93
N VAL A 4 -12.75 -5.49 5.19
CA VAL A 4 -11.51 -6.10 5.67
C VAL A 4 -10.37 -5.71 4.75
N SER A 5 -9.25 -5.29 5.32
CA SER A 5 -8.01 -5.05 4.59
C SER A 5 -7.29 -6.37 4.38
N VAL A 6 -6.96 -6.70 3.13
CA VAL A 6 -6.16 -7.88 2.75
C VAL A 6 -4.91 -7.38 2.03
N ASN A 7 -3.75 -7.54 2.67
CA ASN A 7 -2.49 -6.91 2.24
C ASN A 7 -2.68 -5.41 1.93
N GLY A 8 -3.45 -4.68 2.74
CA GLY A 8 -3.70 -3.25 2.54
C GLY A 8 -4.79 -2.92 1.52
N ALA A 9 -5.39 -3.87 0.82
CA ALA A 9 -6.53 -3.60 -0.05
C ALA A 9 -7.84 -3.76 0.74
N CYS A 10 -8.67 -2.72 0.80
CA CYS A 10 -10.00 -2.76 1.40
C CYS A 10 -10.95 -3.57 0.53
N LEU A 11 -11.44 -4.68 1.06
CA LEU A 11 -12.34 -5.61 0.37
C LEU A 11 -13.62 -5.82 1.17
N THR A 12 -14.72 -6.08 0.45
CA THR A 12 -16.03 -6.32 1.06
C THR A 12 -16.27 -7.82 1.20
N VAL A 13 -16.53 -8.27 2.43
CA VAL A 13 -16.88 -9.66 2.72
C VAL A 13 -18.26 -9.98 2.15
N VAL A 14 -18.34 -10.95 1.25
CA VAL A 14 -19.58 -11.42 0.61
C VAL A 14 -20.13 -12.69 1.27
N ALA A 15 -19.26 -13.54 1.83
CA ALA A 15 -19.63 -14.72 2.62
C ALA A 15 -18.65 -14.92 3.78
N LYS A 16 -19.09 -15.57 4.86
CA LYS A 16 -18.23 -15.93 5.99
C LYS A 16 -18.60 -17.28 6.58
N GLY A 17 -17.59 -18.04 6.98
CA GLY A 17 -17.69 -19.22 7.83
C GLY A 17 -17.00 -18.97 9.18
N ASP A 18 -16.71 -20.03 9.92
CA ASP A 18 -16.11 -19.92 11.25
C ASP A 18 -14.64 -19.46 11.21
N ARG A 19 -13.90 -19.87 10.17
CA ARG A 19 -12.46 -19.58 10.01
C ARG A 19 -12.10 -19.11 8.60
N GLU A 20 -13.10 -18.71 7.83
CA GLU A 20 -12.95 -18.29 6.45
C GLU A 20 -13.91 -17.16 6.10
N PHE A 21 -13.56 -16.41 5.06
CA PHE A 21 -14.42 -15.42 4.47
C PHE A 21 -14.11 -15.32 2.98
N THR A 22 -15.10 -14.89 2.21
CA THR A 22 -15.02 -14.68 0.77
C THR A 22 -15.19 -13.21 0.48
N VAL A 23 -14.45 -12.72 -0.52
CA VAL A 23 -14.49 -11.35 -1.02
C VAL A 23 -14.52 -11.39 -2.54
N ASP A 24 -15.19 -10.41 -3.15
CA ASP A 24 -15.04 -10.13 -4.57
C ASP A 24 -13.94 -9.09 -4.75
N VAL A 25 -13.14 -9.24 -5.81
CA VAL A 25 -12.03 -8.33 -6.11
C VAL A 25 -12.26 -7.73 -7.49
N SER A 26 -12.30 -6.40 -7.56
CA SER A 26 -12.51 -5.70 -8.82
C SER A 26 -11.30 -5.84 -9.76
N PRO A 27 -11.49 -5.76 -11.10
CA PRO A 27 -10.39 -5.74 -12.05
C PRO A 27 -9.37 -4.61 -11.78
N GLU A 28 -9.84 -3.44 -11.34
CA GLU A 28 -8.99 -2.33 -10.93
C GLU A 28 -8.08 -2.75 -9.77
N THR A 29 -8.67 -3.32 -8.70
CA THR A 29 -7.91 -3.80 -7.54
C THR A 29 -6.89 -4.86 -7.94
N LEU A 30 -7.24 -5.79 -8.84
CA LEU A 30 -6.29 -6.79 -9.35
C LEU A 30 -5.13 -6.18 -10.13
N THR A 31 -5.35 -5.03 -10.78
CA THR A 31 -4.35 -4.33 -11.59
C THR A 31 -3.38 -3.52 -10.73
N VAL A 32 -3.87 -2.87 -9.68
CA VAL A 32 -3.06 -1.96 -8.84
C VAL A 32 -2.48 -2.63 -7.58
N THR A 33 -2.80 -3.90 -7.35
CA THR A 33 -2.31 -4.67 -6.19
C THR A 33 -1.60 -5.96 -6.60
N SER A 34 -0.91 -6.57 -5.64
CA SER A 34 -0.33 -7.91 -5.77
C SER A 34 -1.36 -9.04 -5.67
N LEU A 35 -2.64 -8.75 -5.40
CA LEU A 35 -3.65 -9.78 -5.11
C LEU A 35 -3.90 -10.71 -6.29
N GLY A 36 -3.82 -10.21 -7.54
CA GLY A 36 -4.01 -11.03 -8.73
C GLY A 36 -2.93 -12.10 -8.96
N LYS A 37 -1.85 -12.07 -8.18
CA LYS A 37 -0.74 -13.04 -8.24
C LYS A 37 -0.75 -14.00 -7.05
N LEU A 38 -1.71 -13.89 -6.14
CA LEU A 38 -1.79 -14.77 -4.98
C LEU A 38 -2.20 -16.18 -5.40
N ALA A 39 -1.52 -17.17 -4.81
CA ALA A 39 -1.87 -18.58 -4.93
C ALA A 39 -2.45 -19.08 -3.61
N VAL A 40 -3.17 -20.20 -3.67
CA VAL A 40 -3.67 -20.90 -2.47
C VAL A 40 -2.49 -21.23 -1.54
N GLY A 41 -2.67 -20.95 -0.25
CA GLY A 41 -1.65 -21.20 0.79
C GLY A 41 -0.68 -20.04 1.02
N VAL A 42 -0.71 -18.98 0.21
CA VAL A 42 0.11 -17.78 0.45
C VAL A 42 -0.45 -16.99 1.63
N PRO A 43 0.35 -16.67 2.66
CA PRO A 43 -0.10 -15.88 3.80
C PRO A 43 -0.35 -14.42 3.38
N VAL A 44 -1.35 -13.80 4.01
CA VAL A 44 -1.73 -12.39 3.81
C VAL A 44 -1.84 -11.68 5.15
N ASN A 45 -1.57 -10.36 5.16
CA ASN A 45 -1.91 -9.52 6.30
C ASN A 45 -3.40 -9.21 6.27
N LEU A 46 -4.03 -9.26 7.44
CA LEU A 46 -5.45 -8.97 7.61
C LEU A 46 -5.65 -7.91 8.68
N GLU A 47 -6.47 -6.91 8.40
CA GLU A 47 -6.93 -5.93 9.38
C GLU A 47 -8.41 -5.66 9.20
N ARG A 48 -9.17 -5.64 10.31
CA ARG A 48 -10.60 -5.30 10.27
C ARG A 48 -10.76 -3.79 10.20
N ALA A 49 -11.82 -3.33 9.53
CA ALA A 49 -12.19 -1.92 9.58
C ALA A 49 -12.32 -1.44 11.04
N MET A 50 -11.75 -0.27 11.29
CA MET A 50 -11.75 0.38 12.59
C MET A 50 -13.18 0.80 12.99
N LYS A 51 -13.52 0.67 14.27
CA LYS A 51 -14.78 1.24 14.79
C LYS A 51 -14.57 2.71 15.17
N LEU A 52 -15.64 3.49 15.12
CA LEU A 52 -15.62 4.86 15.61
C LEU A 52 -15.21 4.88 17.10
N ASN A 53 -14.23 5.73 17.44
CA ASN A 53 -13.59 5.89 18.75
C ASN A 53 -12.45 4.93 19.14
N GLU A 54 -12.09 3.97 18.30
CA GLU A 54 -10.98 3.07 18.60
C GLU A 54 -9.62 3.78 18.53
N ARG A 55 -8.59 3.15 19.13
CA ARG A 55 -7.22 3.68 19.10
C ARG A 55 -6.60 3.49 17.72
N ILE A 56 -6.03 4.56 17.17
CA ILE A 56 -5.17 4.52 15.98
C ILE A 56 -3.72 4.32 16.46
N GLY A 57 -3.22 3.09 16.35
CA GLY A 57 -1.84 2.76 16.74
C GLY A 57 -0.78 3.06 15.66
N GLY A 58 -1.21 3.29 14.43
CA GLY A 58 -0.36 3.67 13.29
C GLY A 58 -0.74 5.05 12.76
N HIS A 59 -1.02 5.13 11.46
CA HIS A 59 -1.60 6.32 10.81
C HIS A 59 -2.95 5.97 10.16
N LEU A 60 -3.58 6.95 9.50
CA LEU A 60 -4.82 6.72 8.75
C LEU A 60 -4.52 5.92 7.48
N VAL A 61 -5.09 4.72 7.40
CA VAL A 61 -5.00 3.82 6.25
C VAL A 61 -6.41 3.60 5.71
N ALA A 62 -6.64 3.99 4.46
CA ALA A 62 -7.93 3.84 3.78
C ALA A 62 -8.11 2.43 3.23
N GLY A 63 -7.01 1.73 2.97
CA GLY A 63 -7.00 0.46 2.25
C GLY A 63 -7.13 0.64 0.75
N HIS A 64 -6.70 1.80 0.24
CA HIS A 64 -6.75 2.17 -1.17
C HIS A 64 -5.32 2.18 -1.71
N VAL A 65 -4.86 1.00 -2.11
CA VAL A 65 -3.51 0.78 -2.62
C VAL A 65 -3.27 1.65 -3.86
N ASP A 66 -2.19 2.43 -3.84
CA ASP A 66 -1.78 3.32 -4.92
C ASP A 66 -0.96 2.59 -5.99
N GLY A 67 -0.30 1.50 -5.61
CA GLY A 67 0.45 0.66 -6.53
C GLY A 67 1.27 -0.40 -5.83
N VAL A 68 2.16 -1.03 -6.61
CA VAL A 68 3.03 -2.12 -6.15
C VAL A 68 4.47 -1.64 -6.14
N GLY A 69 5.17 -1.91 -5.04
CA GLY A 69 6.62 -1.79 -4.93
C GLY A 69 7.31 -3.15 -4.84
N TRP A 70 8.63 -3.15 -4.77
CA TRP A 70 9.43 -4.38 -4.69
C TRP A 70 10.52 -4.29 -3.64
N ILE A 71 10.69 -5.36 -2.87
CA ILE A 71 11.80 -5.46 -1.91
C ILE A 71 13.10 -5.64 -2.69
N ARG A 72 14.05 -4.72 -2.50
CA ARG A 72 15.37 -4.74 -3.15
C ARG A 72 16.50 -5.12 -2.24
N GLU A 73 16.40 -4.79 -0.96
CA GLU A 73 17.42 -5.13 0.04
C GLU A 73 16.74 -5.49 1.36
N LYS A 74 17.34 -6.45 2.07
CA LYS A 74 17.04 -6.75 3.47
C LYS A 74 18.37 -6.86 4.21
N ARG A 75 18.56 -6.03 5.24
CA ARG A 75 19.79 -6.00 6.05
C ARG A 75 19.46 -6.01 7.53
N GLN A 76 20.10 -6.89 8.28
CA GLN A 76 19.99 -6.88 9.73
C GLN A 76 20.76 -5.68 10.30
N ASP A 77 20.12 -4.89 11.16
CA ASP A 77 20.73 -3.77 11.86
C ASP A 77 20.30 -3.80 13.33
N GLY A 78 21.20 -4.26 14.19
CA GLY A 78 20.89 -4.55 15.59
C GLY A 78 19.72 -5.53 15.71
N ASN A 79 18.66 -5.12 16.40
CA ASN A 79 17.45 -5.94 16.56
C ASN A 79 16.43 -5.74 15.44
N ALA A 80 16.62 -4.82 14.50
CA ALA A 80 15.68 -4.53 13.44
C ALA A 80 16.16 -5.06 12.09
N LEU A 81 15.21 -5.37 11.21
CA LEU A 81 15.45 -5.69 9.83
C LEU A 81 15.19 -4.44 8.98
N VAL A 82 16.24 -3.86 8.42
CA VAL A 82 16.11 -2.74 7.48
C VAL A 82 15.72 -3.32 6.11
N VAL A 83 14.61 -2.83 5.57
CA VAL A 83 14.08 -3.26 4.27
C VAL A 83 14.06 -2.07 3.33
N THR A 84 14.72 -2.19 2.18
CA THR A 84 14.69 -1.19 1.11
C THR A 84 13.69 -1.62 0.05
N ILE A 85 12.77 -0.72 -0.28
CA ILE A 85 11.67 -0.95 -1.22
C ILE A 85 11.81 0.02 -2.39
N GLU A 86 11.81 -0.52 -3.60
CA GLU A 86 11.62 0.27 -4.82
C GLU A 86 10.13 0.58 -4.99
N ALA A 87 9.82 1.83 -5.34
CA ALA A 87 8.45 2.30 -5.49
C ALA A 87 8.29 3.21 -6.72
N PRO A 88 7.08 3.25 -7.33
CA PRO A 88 6.78 4.19 -8.40
C PRO A 88 6.97 5.66 -7.98
N PRO A 89 7.38 6.56 -8.89
CA PRO A 89 7.54 8.00 -8.61
C PRO A 89 6.29 8.66 -8.04
N ASP A 90 5.11 8.25 -8.52
CA ASP A 90 3.81 8.74 -8.05
C ASP A 90 3.54 8.44 -6.57
N ILE A 91 4.19 7.41 -6.00
CA ILE A 91 4.11 7.07 -4.57
C ILE A 91 5.24 7.78 -3.81
N LEU A 92 6.46 7.75 -4.35
CA LEU A 92 7.65 8.35 -3.72
C LEU A 92 7.51 9.85 -3.47
N ARG A 93 6.76 10.56 -4.30
CA ARG A 93 6.50 11.99 -4.10
C ARG A 93 5.77 12.33 -2.79
N TYR A 94 5.07 11.34 -2.20
CA TYR A 94 4.41 11.48 -0.90
C TYR A 94 5.24 10.87 0.24
N CYS A 95 6.38 10.25 -0.04
CA CYS A 95 7.27 9.71 0.96
C CYS A 95 8.18 10.81 1.51
N VAL A 96 8.06 11.08 2.81
CA VAL A 96 8.92 12.03 3.53
C VAL A 96 9.70 11.28 4.59
N PRO A 97 11.02 11.53 4.78
CA PRO A 97 11.77 10.93 5.89
C PRO A 97 11.06 11.17 7.23
N LYS A 98 10.94 10.13 8.06
CA LYS A 98 10.17 10.11 9.31
C LYS A 98 8.65 10.24 9.15
N GLY A 99 8.14 10.33 7.92
CA GLY A 99 6.74 10.21 7.60
C GLY A 99 6.26 8.76 7.60
N SER A 100 4.98 8.58 7.30
CA SER A 100 4.31 7.28 7.27
C SER A 100 4.11 6.76 5.85
N VAL A 101 4.11 5.44 5.71
CA VAL A 101 3.72 4.72 4.51
C VAL A 101 3.05 3.41 4.93
N THR A 102 2.09 2.93 4.15
CA THR A 102 1.47 1.62 4.35
C THR A 102 2.06 0.62 3.37
N ILE A 103 2.50 -0.53 3.89
CA ILE A 103 3.11 -1.61 3.11
C ILE A 103 2.38 -2.91 3.44
N ASP A 104 1.68 -3.49 2.45
CA ASP A 104 0.79 -4.64 2.64
C ASP A 104 -0.18 -4.48 3.83
N GLY A 105 -0.69 -3.26 4.04
CA GLY A 105 -1.59 -2.94 5.16
C GLY A 105 -0.88 -2.65 6.48
N ILE A 106 0.46 -2.67 6.52
CA ILE A 106 1.24 -2.40 7.72
C ILE A 106 1.67 -0.94 7.72
N SER A 107 1.27 -0.19 8.73
CA SER A 107 1.75 1.16 8.96
C SER A 107 3.23 1.15 9.36
N MET A 108 4.09 1.76 8.54
CA MET A 108 5.53 1.84 8.77
C MET A 108 6.03 3.29 8.73
N THR A 109 7.12 3.54 9.46
CA THR A 109 7.83 4.82 9.44
C THR A 109 8.96 4.76 8.43
N LEU A 110 9.03 5.76 7.55
CA LEU A 110 10.08 5.91 6.56
C LEU A 110 11.41 6.33 7.24
N ASN A 111 12.46 5.55 7.01
CA ASN A 111 13.80 5.85 7.50
C ASN A 111 14.55 6.75 6.53
N THR A 112 14.69 6.30 5.28
CA THR A 112 15.33 7.05 4.19
C THR A 112 14.40 7.08 2.99
N VAL A 113 14.49 8.15 2.20
CA VAL A 113 13.80 8.29 0.91
C VAL A 113 14.84 8.73 -0.10
N ALA A 114 14.92 8.02 -1.22
CA ALA A 114 15.81 8.28 -2.35
C ALA A 114 14.98 8.41 -3.64
N ALA A 115 15.64 8.60 -4.78
CA ALA A 115 14.97 8.88 -6.05
C ALA A 115 14.00 7.76 -6.52
N HIS A 116 14.33 6.50 -6.23
CA HIS A 116 13.55 5.33 -6.68
C HIS A 116 13.21 4.36 -5.56
N THR A 117 13.68 4.62 -4.34
CA THR A 117 13.53 3.71 -3.21
C THR A 117 13.28 4.45 -1.92
N PHE A 118 12.73 3.76 -0.95
CA PHE A 118 12.73 4.17 0.45
C PHE A 118 13.12 2.99 1.33
N SER A 119 13.48 3.25 2.59
CA SER A 119 13.74 2.19 3.56
C SER A 119 12.87 2.32 4.81
N ILE A 120 12.64 1.19 5.46
CA ILE A 120 11.93 1.07 6.74
C ILE A 120 12.74 0.18 7.69
N ALA A 121 12.55 0.33 9.00
CA ALA A 121 13.05 -0.61 10.00
C ALA A 121 11.90 -1.47 10.53
N VAL A 122 11.99 -2.78 10.32
CA VAL A 122 11.01 -3.76 10.81
C VAL A 122 11.53 -4.35 12.12
N ILE A 123 10.86 -4.04 13.23
CA ILE A 123 11.20 -4.60 14.55
C ILE A 123 10.80 -6.08 14.65
N PRO A 124 11.38 -6.86 15.59
CA PRO A 124 11.13 -8.31 15.68
C PRO A 124 9.66 -8.69 15.83
N HIS A 125 8.89 -7.91 16.60
CA HIS A 125 7.47 -8.16 16.77
C HIS A 125 6.71 -8.06 15.44
N THR A 126 6.89 -6.94 14.71
CA THR A 126 6.27 -6.73 13.39
C THR A 126 6.69 -7.81 12.39
N ALA A 127 7.97 -8.17 12.34
CA ALA A 127 8.45 -9.24 11.46
C ALA A 127 7.80 -10.59 11.78
N LYS A 128 7.53 -10.88 13.06
CA LYS A 128 6.92 -12.14 13.51
C LYS A 128 5.43 -12.24 13.20
N VAL A 129 4.69 -11.14 13.34
CA VAL A 129 3.21 -11.14 13.23
C VAL A 129 2.69 -10.69 11.87
N THR A 130 3.57 -10.33 10.93
CA THR A 130 3.19 -9.87 9.59
C THR A 130 3.97 -10.59 8.49
N THR A 131 3.47 -10.51 7.26
CA THR A 131 4.12 -11.14 6.10
C THR A 131 5.47 -10.52 5.73
N LEU A 132 5.79 -9.29 6.19
CA LEU A 132 7.08 -8.64 5.90
C LEU A 132 8.28 -9.44 6.41
N GLY A 133 8.13 -10.18 7.51
CA GLY A 133 9.18 -11.08 7.99
C GLY A 133 9.42 -12.26 7.05
N LEU A 134 8.38 -12.71 6.36
CA LEU A 134 8.39 -13.88 5.46
C LEU A 134 8.86 -13.52 4.04
N LYS A 135 8.56 -12.30 3.58
CA LYS A 135 8.89 -11.84 2.22
C LYS A 135 10.40 -11.77 1.99
N LYS A 136 10.81 -12.10 0.77
CA LYS A 136 12.20 -12.14 0.30
C LYS A 136 12.50 -10.95 -0.61
N ILE A 137 13.78 -10.76 -0.91
CA ILE A 137 14.20 -9.84 -1.97
C ILE A 137 13.57 -10.30 -3.29
N GLY A 138 12.99 -9.35 -4.03
CA GLY A 138 12.23 -9.59 -5.26
C GLY A 138 10.72 -9.67 -5.06
N ASP A 139 10.24 -9.92 -3.84
CA ASP A 139 8.80 -10.02 -3.60
C ASP A 139 8.10 -8.66 -3.74
N PRO A 140 6.89 -8.63 -4.34
CA PRO A 140 6.10 -7.43 -4.44
C PRO A 140 5.45 -7.07 -3.11
N VAL A 141 5.17 -5.79 -2.90
CA VAL A 141 4.41 -5.27 -1.76
C VAL A 141 3.38 -4.25 -2.25
N ASN A 142 2.18 -4.28 -1.68
CA ASN A 142 1.17 -3.24 -1.91
C ASN A 142 1.56 -1.98 -1.15
N LEU A 143 1.50 -0.82 -1.81
CA LEU A 143 1.88 0.46 -1.24
C LEU A 143 0.68 1.41 -1.22
N GLU A 144 0.43 2.01 -0.07
CA GLU A 144 -0.49 3.14 0.08
C GLU A 144 0.27 4.31 0.71
N SER A 145 0.28 5.44 0.02
CA SER A 145 0.85 6.70 0.51
C SER A 145 -0.04 7.31 1.59
N ASP A 146 0.56 8.04 2.52
CA ASP A 146 -0.18 8.78 3.55
C ASP A 146 -1.22 9.72 2.91
N LEU A 147 -2.48 9.53 3.30
CA LEU A 147 -3.61 10.26 2.79
C LEU A 147 -3.49 11.78 3.01
N ILE A 148 -2.83 12.20 4.10
CA ILE A 148 -2.62 13.62 4.41
C ILE A 148 -1.81 14.29 3.31
N GLY A 149 -0.77 13.63 2.79
CA GLY A 149 0.07 14.16 1.72
C GLY A 149 -0.73 14.46 0.44
N LYS A 150 -1.68 13.59 0.09
CA LYS A 150 -2.54 13.76 -1.09
C LYS A 150 -3.49 14.95 -0.93
N PHE A 151 -4.10 15.12 0.25
CA PHE A 151 -4.97 16.27 0.51
C PHE A 151 -4.20 17.59 0.52
N VAL A 152 -3.01 17.61 1.12
CA VAL A 152 -2.13 18.80 1.12
C VAL A 152 -1.73 19.15 -0.31
N GLU A 153 -1.30 18.19 -1.12
CA GLU A 153 -0.97 18.43 -2.52
C GLU A 153 -2.16 19.00 -3.29
N ARG A 154 -3.35 18.40 -3.14
CA ARG A 154 -4.57 18.87 -3.82
C ARG A 154 -4.91 20.32 -3.45
N LEU A 155 -4.82 20.67 -2.17
CA LEU A 155 -5.06 22.03 -1.68
C LEU A 155 -4.05 23.03 -2.27
N LEU A 156 -2.78 22.65 -2.36
CA LEU A 156 -1.74 23.51 -2.93
C LEU A 156 -1.91 23.68 -4.45
N GLN A 157 -2.31 22.63 -5.18
CA GLN A 157 -2.62 22.69 -6.61
C GLN A 157 -3.79 23.63 -6.90
N GLU A 158 -4.85 23.59 -6.10
CA GLU A 158 -6.00 24.49 -6.24
C GLU A 158 -5.64 25.95 -5.98
N ARG A 159 -4.60 26.20 -5.18
CA ARG A 159 -4.04 27.53 -4.90
C ARG A 159 -2.95 27.96 -5.89
N GLY A 160 -2.61 27.12 -6.89
CA GLY A 160 -1.53 27.39 -7.83
C GLY A 160 -0.12 27.35 -7.21
N LEU A 161 0.04 26.74 -6.04
CA LEU A 161 1.29 26.64 -5.27
C LEU A 161 2.03 25.31 -5.49
N ALA A 162 1.43 24.38 -6.22
CA ALA A 162 2.04 23.11 -6.62
C ALA A 162 1.71 22.79 -8.08
N PRO A 163 2.61 22.12 -8.82
CA PRO A 163 2.35 21.71 -10.19
C PRO A 163 1.15 20.76 -10.23
N GLN A 164 0.25 21.00 -11.19
CA GLN A 164 -0.84 20.07 -11.47
C GLN A 164 -0.33 18.84 -12.20
N LYS A 165 -0.88 17.68 -11.88
CA LYS A 165 -0.62 16.48 -12.68
C LYS A 165 -1.13 16.76 -14.10
N PRO A 166 -0.33 16.50 -15.16
CA PRO A 166 -0.80 16.68 -16.52
C PRO A 166 -2.10 15.90 -16.73
N ALA A 167 -3.09 16.52 -17.36
CA ALA A 167 -4.30 15.81 -17.74
C ALA A 167 -3.89 14.63 -18.64
N PRO A 168 -4.48 13.43 -18.46
CA PRO A 168 -4.18 12.31 -19.34
C PRO A 168 -4.53 12.68 -20.78
N THR A 169 -3.66 12.36 -21.72
CA THR A 169 -3.99 12.45 -23.14
C THR A 169 -5.11 11.46 -23.42
N ILE A 170 -6.28 11.96 -23.83
CA ILE A 170 -7.42 11.13 -24.21
C ILE A 170 -7.21 10.71 -25.68
N ASP A 171 -6.45 9.64 -25.88
CA ASP A 171 -6.21 9.02 -27.17
C ASP A 171 -6.93 7.65 -27.31
N ARG A 172 -6.78 7.00 -28.46
CA ARG A 172 -7.42 5.70 -28.73
C ARG A 172 -7.00 4.63 -27.72
N ASP A 173 -5.72 4.64 -27.34
CA ASP A 173 -5.15 3.74 -26.33
C ASP A 173 -5.78 3.95 -24.95
N TYR A 174 -5.95 5.20 -24.54
CA TYR A 174 -6.62 5.59 -23.29
C TYR A 174 -8.06 5.06 -23.25
N LEU A 175 -8.80 5.20 -24.36
CA LEU A 175 -10.18 4.73 -24.46
C LEU A 175 -10.27 3.19 -24.49
N GLN A 176 -9.40 2.51 -25.23
CA GLN A 176 -9.36 1.03 -25.28
C GLN A 176 -9.02 0.43 -23.91
N LYS A 177 -8.01 0.96 -23.20
CA LYS A 177 -7.65 0.48 -21.85
C LYS A 177 -8.79 0.59 -20.84
N ARG A 178 -9.76 1.48 -21.09
CA ARG A 178 -10.93 1.70 -20.24
C ARG A 178 -12.21 1.07 -20.79
N GLY A 179 -12.13 0.32 -21.89
CA GLY A 179 -13.27 -0.36 -22.51
C GLY A 179 -14.34 0.59 -23.06
N LEU A 180 -13.94 1.82 -23.44
CA LEU A 180 -14.86 2.84 -23.98
C LEU A 180 -15.00 2.75 -25.51
N ILE A 181 -14.09 2.06 -26.18
CA ILE A 181 -14.10 1.71 -27.61
C ILE A 181 -13.42 0.35 -27.83
#